data_AF-A0A158JPE2-F1
#
_entry.id   AF-A0A158JPE2-F1
#
_cell.length_a   1.000
_cell.length_b   1.000
_cell.length_c   1.000
_cell.angle_alpha   90.00
_cell.angle_beta   90.00
_cell.angle_gamma   90.00
#
_symmetry.space_group_name_H-M   'P 1'
#
loop_
_entity.id
_entity.type
_entity.pdbx_description
1 polymer ?
#
loop_
_entity_poly.entity_id
_entity_poly.type
_entity_poly.pdbx_seq_one_letter_code
_entity_poly.pdbx_strand_id
1 'polypeptide(L)'
;MALAPRSRAVRATSISSELANCTSVLLAHLLKWQYQPGWRSKSWQFTIRTQRKEVACVLSEAPGLRGKFGDEAWLDIVWSKARSIASNETGLDLDAFPEVLPWQVDGVLLSEFYAG
;
A
#
# COMPACT_ATOMS: atom_id res chain seq x y z
N MET A 1 -3.99 44.84 14.05
CA MET A 1 -3.88 43.54 14.76
C MET A 1 -4.38 42.46 13.80
N ALA A 2 -3.48 41.84 13.03
CA ALA A 2 -3.85 40.87 12.00
C ALA A 2 -3.88 39.46 12.61
N LEU A 3 -5.03 38.79 12.52
CA LEU A 3 -5.20 37.38 12.86
C LEU A 3 -4.43 36.53 11.84
N ALA A 4 -3.44 35.77 12.32
CA ALA A 4 -2.74 34.78 11.52
C ALA A 4 -3.69 33.62 11.13
N PRO A 5 -3.57 33.04 9.91
CA PRO A 5 -4.42 31.94 9.49
C PRO A 5 -4.12 30.66 10.29
N ARG A 6 -5.16 30.08 10.88
CA ARG A 6 -5.12 28.79 11.59
C ARG A 6 -4.77 27.65 10.61
N SER A 7 -3.59 27.08 10.80
CA SER A 7 -3.15 25.69 10.59
C SER A 7 -3.93 24.80 9.60
N ARG A 8 -3.41 24.68 8.37
CA ARG A 8 -3.78 23.68 7.34
C ARG A 8 -3.09 22.30 7.55
N ALA A 9 -2.44 22.06 8.69
CA ALA A 9 -1.54 20.92 8.87
C ALA A 9 -2.21 19.62 9.34
N VAL A 10 -3.32 19.67 10.08
CA VAL A 10 -3.91 18.48 10.74
C VAL A 10 -4.58 17.51 9.75
N ARG A 11 -5.10 17.98 8.62
CA ARG A 11 -5.74 17.10 7.61
C ARG A 11 -4.75 16.38 6.70
N ALA A 12 -3.61 16.99 6.40
CA ALA A 12 -2.64 16.44 5.43
C ALA A 12 -1.91 15.18 5.95
N THR A 13 -1.64 15.12 7.25
CA THR A 13 -0.94 13.98 7.88
C THR A 13 -1.80 12.71 7.90
N SER A 14 -3.13 12.85 8.05
CA SER A 14 -4.06 11.72 8.05
C SER A 14 -4.12 11.03 6.69
N ILE A 15 -4.30 11.80 5.61
CA ILE A 15 -4.39 11.28 4.24
C ILE A 15 -3.08 10.59 3.81
N SER A 16 -1.93 11.14 4.20
CA SER A 16 -0.63 10.49 3.93
C SER A 16 -0.46 9.18 4.70
N SER A 17 -0.95 9.09 5.94
CA SER A 17 -0.88 7.88 6.75
C SER A 17 -1.84 6.81 6.23
N GLU A 18 -3.00 7.24 5.76
CA GLU A 18 -3.99 6.41 5.10
C GLU A 18 -3.44 5.81 3.79
N LEU A 19 -2.78 6.61 2.95
CA LEU A 19 -2.10 6.13 1.75
C LEU A 19 -1.07 5.04 2.08
N ALA A 20 -0.24 5.28 3.10
CA ALA A 20 0.76 4.30 3.54
C ALA A 20 0.08 3.01 4.03
N ASN A 21 -1.01 3.12 4.79
CA ASN A 21 -1.75 1.98 5.30
C ASN A 21 -2.41 1.16 4.18
N CYS A 22 -3.19 1.78 3.30
CA CYS A 22 -3.90 1.05 2.26
C CYS A 22 -2.92 0.41 1.25
N THR A 23 -1.82 1.10 0.92
CA THR A 23 -0.74 0.55 0.08
C THR A 23 -0.05 -0.65 0.75
N SER A 24 0.26 -0.56 2.05
CA SER A 24 0.91 -1.68 2.77
C SER A 24 0.04 -2.94 2.77
N VAL A 25 -1.27 -2.79 3.02
CA VAL A 25 -2.22 -3.92 3.03
C VAL A 25 -2.40 -4.51 1.63
N LEU A 26 -2.44 -3.67 0.58
CA LEU A 26 -2.50 -4.12 -0.80
C LEU A 26 -1.28 -4.97 -1.16
N LEU A 27 -0.07 -4.47 -0.89
CA LEU A 27 1.18 -5.18 -1.17
C LEU A 27 1.26 -6.50 -0.39
N ALA A 28 0.83 -6.51 0.88
CA ALA A 28 0.77 -7.74 1.67
C ALA A 28 -0.15 -8.79 1.05
N HIS A 29 -1.33 -8.37 0.55
CA HIS A 29 -2.26 -9.29 -0.11
C HIS A 29 -1.76 -9.79 -1.46
N LEU A 30 -0.96 -8.99 -2.17
CA LEU A 30 -0.29 -9.42 -3.39
C LEU A 30 0.84 -10.42 -3.11
N LEU A 31 1.61 -10.23 -2.02
CA LEU A 31 2.56 -11.22 -1.55
C LEU A 31 1.85 -12.54 -1.21
N LYS A 32 0.77 -12.49 -0.41
CA LYS A 32 -0.05 -13.68 -0.12
C LYS A 32 -0.53 -14.37 -1.40
N TRP A 33 -1.00 -13.56 -2.37
CA TRP A 33 -1.44 -14.07 -3.67
C TRP A 33 -0.34 -14.79 -4.42
N GLN A 34 0.88 -14.24 -4.46
CA GLN A 34 2.01 -14.82 -5.18
C GLN A 34 2.56 -16.07 -4.49
N TYR A 35 2.74 -16.04 -3.18
CA TYR A 35 3.47 -17.07 -2.43
C TYR A 35 2.57 -18.18 -1.86
N GLN A 36 1.24 -18.01 -1.83
CA GLN A 36 0.30 -19.06 -1.42
C GLN A 36 -0.75 -19.35 -2.51
N PRO A 37 -0.38 -19.87 -3.68
CA PRO A 37 -1.30 -20.12 -4.79
C PRO A 37 -2.45 -21.07 -4.42
N GLY A 38 -2.21 -22.03 -3.52
CA GLY A 38 -3.23 -22.97 -3.03
C GLY A 38 -4.29 -22.34 -2.12
N TRP A 39 -4.06 -21.12 -1.62
CA TRP A 39 -4.95 -20.43 -0.68
C TRP A 39 -5.65 -19.21 -1.29
N ARG A 40 -5.46 -19.00 -2.60
CA ARG A 40 -6.12 -17.94 -3.37
C ARG A 40 -7.62 -18.11 -3.28
N SER A 41 -8.28 -17.13 -2.66
CA SER A 41 -9.73 -17.13 -2.48
C SER A 41 -10.39 -15.90 -3.10
N LYS A 42 -11.71 -15.97 -3.33
CA LYS A 42 -12.50 -14.80 -3.74
C LYS A 42 -12.42 -13.65 -2.73
N SER A 43 -12.29 -13.98 -1.44
CA SER A 43 -12.11 -12.99 -0.39
C SER A 43 -10.79 -12.22 -0.56
N TRP A 44 -9.68 -12.91 -0.85
CA TRP A 44 -8.39 -12.24 -1.07
C TRP A 44 -8.41 -11.36 -2.32
N GLN A 45 -9.02 -11.84 -3.41
CA GLN A 45 -9.21 -11.03 -4.62
C GLN A 45 -10.04 -9.78 -4.33
N PHE A 46 -11.09 -9.92 -3.51
CA PHE A 46 -11.92 -8.81 -3.09
C PHE A 46 -11.13 -7.80 -2.26
N THR A 47 -10.33 -8.24 -1.28
CA THR A 47 -9.47 -7.34 -0.50
C THR A 47 -8.49 -6.57 -1.39
N ILE A 48 -7.82 -7.25 -2.34
CA ILE A 48 -6.92 -6.59 -3.31
C ILE A 48 -7.66 -5.49 -4.08
N ARG A 49 -8.85 -5.80 -4.62
CA ARG A 49 -9.67 -4.82 -5.36
C ARG A 49 -10.11 -3.65 -4.48
N THR A 50 -10.50 -3.92 -3.24
CA THR A 50 -10.91 -2.87 -2.29
C THR A 50 -9.74 -1.96 -1.94
N GLN A 51 -8.56 -2.50 -1.62
CA GLN A 51 -7.40 -1.67 -1.31
C GLN A 51 -6.91 -0.84 -2.51
N ARG A 52 -7.02 -1.36 -3.74
CA ARG A 52 -6.75 -0.57 -4.95
C ARG A 52 -7.70 0.63 -5.09
N LYS A 53 -8.99 0.41 -4.84
CA LYS A 53 -9.99 1.50 -4.84
C LYS A 53 -9.68 2.52 -3.76
N GLU A 54 -9.27 2.07 -2.58
CA GLU A 54 -8.90 2.96 -1.48
C GLU A 54 -7.70 3.84 -1.83
N VAL A 55 -6.63 3.25 -2.38
CA VAL A 55 -5.47 3.99 -2.89
C VAL A 55 -5.91 5.02 -3.93
N ALA A 56 -6.75 4.63 -4.90
CA ALA A 56 -7.26 5.55 -5.92
C ALA A 56 -8.09 6.70 -5.32
N CYS A 57 -8.92 6.41 -4.33
CA CYS A 57 -9.73 7.39 -3.61
C CYS A 57 -8.84 8.43 -2.91
N VAL A 58 -7.87 7.96 -2.12
CA VAL A 58 -6.91 8.81 -1.40
C VAL A 58 -6.12 9.71 -2.37
N LEU A 59 -5.69 9.17 -3.51
CA LEU A 59 -4.98 9.94 -4.54
C LEU A 59 -5.89 10.93 -5.28
N SER A 60 -7.19 10.64 -5.40
CA SER A 60 -8.17 11.59 -5.96
C SER A 60 -8.39 12.77 -5.03
N GLU A 61 -8.38 12.54 -3.71
CA GLU A 61 -8.49 13.61 -2.71
C GLU A 61 -7.20 14.43 -2.57
N ALA A 62 -6.04 13.78 -2.72
CA ALA A 62 -4.73 14.41 -2.62
C ALA A 62 -3.78 13.99 -3.76
N PRO A 63 -3.93 14.55 -4.98
CA PRO A 63 -3.11 14.19 -6.14
C PRO A 63 -1.61 14.41 -5.94
N GLY A 64 -1.21 15.36 -5.09
CA GLY A 64 0.19 15.62 -4.75
C GLY A 64 0.89 14.45 -4.04
N LEU A 65 0.13 13.52 -3.44
CA LEU A 65 0.70 12.33 -2.80
C LEU A 65 1.18 11.28 -3.80
N ARG A 66 0.86 11.39 -5.10
CA ARG A 66 1.40 10.50 -6.14
C ARG A 66 2.93 10.51 -6.18
N GLY A 67 3.55 11.64 -5.81
CA GLY A 67 5.01 11.74 -5.71
C GLY A 67 5.63 10.80 -4.67
N LYS A 68 4.86 10.27 -3.71
CA LYS A 68 5.34 9.30 -2.72
C LYS A 68 5.75 7.96 -3.33
N PHE A 69 5.25 7.60 -4.49
CA PHE A 69 5.67 6.38 -5.17
C PHE A 69 7.08 6.47 -5.77
N GLY A 70 7.68 7.66 -5.82
CA GLY A 70 9.10 7.85 -6.14
C GLY A 70 9.98 8.17 -4.92
N ASP A 71 9.42 8.15 -3.70
CA ASP A 71 10.12 8.41 -2.45
C ASP A 71 10.59 7.07 -1.86
N GLU A 72 11.87 6.73 -2.05
CA GLU A 72 12.46 5.45 -1.60
C GLU A 72 12.26 5.20 -0.11
N ALA A 73 12.45 6.21 0.73
CA ALA A 73 12.27 6.08 2.17
C ALA A 73 10.80 5.77 2.54
N TRP A 74 9.85 6.37 1.83
CA TRP A 74 8.44 6.04 2.01
C TRP A 74 8.10 4.62 1.54
N LEU A 75 8.67 4.21 0.39
CA LEU A 75 8.50 2.86 -0.15
C LEU A 75 9.05 1.80 0.81
N ASP A 76 10.22 2.03 1.41
CA ASP A 76 10.82 1.11 2.39
C ASP A 76 9.93 0.90 3.62
N ILE A 77 9.31 1.96 4.13
CA ILE A 77 8.38 1.88 5.26
C ILE A 77 7.16 1.03 4.89
N VAL A 78 6.54 1.33 3.74
CA VAL A 78 5.34 0.63 3.26
C VAL A 78 5.65 -0.83 2.94
N TRP A 79 6.81 -1.10 2.34
CA TRP A 79 7.24 -2.44 1.98
C TRP A 79 7.58 -3.30 3.20
N SER A 80 8.31 -2.73 4.16
CA SER A 80 8.62 -3.40 5.42
C SER A 80 7.33 -3.79 6.15
N LYS A 81 6.35 -2.88 6.20
CA LYS A 81 5.03 -3.17 6.79
C LYS A 81 4.29 -4.24 6.01
N ALA A 82 4.32 -4.21 4.68
CA ALA A 82 3.69 -5.22 3.84
C ALA A 82 4.27 -6.62 4.04
N ARG A 83 5.60 -6.77 4.10
CA ARG A 83 6.28 -8.03 4.39
C ARG A 83 5.89 -8.56 5.78
N SER A 84 5.85 -7.71 6.79
CA SER A 84 5.43 -8.08 8.15
C SER A 84 3.97 -8.56 8.20
N ILE A 85 3.04 -7.89 7.52
CA ILE A 85 1.64 -8.33 7.43
C ILE A 85 1.55 -9.68 6.72
N ALA A 86 2.23 -9.83 5.58
CA ALA A 86 2.21 -11.08 4.82
C ALA A 86 2.81 -12.23 5.63
N SER A 87 3.95 -12.04 6.28
CA SER A 87 4.58 -13.04 7.15
C SER A 87 3.64 -13.49 8.26
N ASN A 88 3.05 -12.55 9.00
CA ASN A 88 2.14 -12.85 10.10
C ASN A 88 0.87 -13.60 9.65
N GLU A 89 0.32 -13.28 8.48
CA GLU A 89 -0.91 -13.91 7.98
C GLU A 89 -0.67 -15.24 7.24
N THR A 90 0.51 -15.45 6.67
CA THR A 90 0.86 -16.67 5.92
C THR A 90 1.57 -17.72 6.76
N GLY A 91 2.19 -17.30 7.87
CA GLY A 91 3.11 -18.13 8.65
C GLY A 91 4.46 -18.36 7.97
N LEU A 92 4.76 -17.67 6.85
CA LEU A 92 6.06 -17.70 6.20
C LEU A 92 7.01 -16.70 6.87
N ASP A 93 8.29 -17.07 7.00
CA ASP A 93 9.31 -16.15 7.48
C ASP A 93 9.48 -14.95 6.54
N LEU A 94 9.96 -13.83 7.07
CA LEU A 94 10.20 -12.62 6.27
C LEU A 94 11.14 -12.91 5.07
N ASP A 95 12.11 -13.80 5.26
CA ASP A 95 13.11 -14.21 4.27
C ASP A 95 12.51 -14.95 3.06
N ALA A 96 11.27 -15.46 3.19
CA ALA A 96 10.54 -16.02 2.06
C ALA A 96 10.06 -14.94 1.07
N PHE A 97 10.04 -13.67 1.49
CA PHE A 97 9.64 -12.53 0.67
C PHE A 97 10.87 -11.73 0.24
N PRO A 98 10.86 -11.11 -0.95
CA PRO A 98 12.00 -10.37 -1.45
C PRO A 98 12.29 -9.14 -0.59
N GLU A 99 13.57 -8.86 -0.37
CA GLU A 99 14.00 -7.71 0.43
C GLU A 99 13.63 -6.38 -0.22
N VAL A 100 13.75 -6.32 -1.55
CA VAL A 100 13.39 -5.17 -2.36
C VAL A 100 12.01 -5.38 -2.98
N LEU A 101 11.23 -4.31 -3.06
CA LEU A 101 9.93 -4.33 -3.71
C LEU A 101 10.08 -4.75 -5.20
N PRO A 102 9.56 -5.91 -5.61
CA PRO A 102 9.82 -6.48 -6.94
C PRO A 102 8.97 -5.84 -8.04
N TRP A 103 8.08 -4.90 -7.67
CA TRP A 103 7.10 -4.33 -8.58
C TRP A 103 7.23 -2.82 -8.68
N GLN A 104 6.97 -2.29 -9.87
CA GLN A 104 6.70 -0.87 -10.01
C GLN A 104 5.35 -0.53 -9.37
N VAL A 105 5.40 0.36 -8.38
CA VAL A 105 4.27 0.68 -7.50
C VAL A 105 3.08 1.21 -8.29
N ASP A 106 3.29 2.14 -9.22
CA ASP A 106 2.22 2.67 -10.08
C ASP A 106 1.49 1.58 -10.87
N GLY A 107 2.24 0.60 -11.39
CA GLY A 107 1.67 -0.52 -12.14
C GLY A 107 0.83 -1.44 -11.25
N VAL A 108 1.29 -1.73 -10.03
CA VAL A 108 0.60 -2.64 -9.12
C VAL A 108 -0.64 -2.02 -8.45
N LEU A 109 -0.59 -0.71 -8.21
CA LEU A 109 -1.66 0.04 -7.58
C LEU A 109 -2.85 0.28 -8.51
N LEU A 110 -2.60 0.47 -9.81
CA LEU A 110 -3.64 0.85 -10.79
C LEU A 110 -4.01 -0.26 -11.76
N SER A 111 -3.25 -1.35 -11.82
CA SER A 111 -3.60 -2.47 -12.70
C SER A 111 -4.74 -3.29 -12.11
N GLU A 112 -5.57 -3.92 -12.94
CA GLU A 112 -6.46 -5.02 -12.52
C GLU A 112 -5.70 -6.35 -12.39
N PHE A 113 -4.43 -6.38 -12.76
CA PHE A 113 -3.59 -7.57 -12.80
C PHE A 113 -3.28 -8.10 -11.41
N TYR A 114 -3.40 -9.41 -11.22
CA TYR A 114 -2.85 -10.10 -10.06
C TYR A 114 -1.46 -10.58 -10.47
N ALA A 115 -0.40 -10.16 -9.77
CA ALA A 115 0.95 -10.67 -10.03
C ALA A 115 0.90 -12.20 -9.95
N GLY A 116 1.11 -12.85 -11.11
CA GLY A 116 1.08 -14.29 -11.29
C GLY A 116 2.48 -14.81 -11.45
#